data_AF-A0A954PHC0-F1
#
_entry.id   AF-A0A954PHC0-F1
#
_cell.length_a   1.000
_cell.length_b   1.000
_cell.length_c   1.000
_cell.angle_alpha   90.00
_cell.angle_beta   90.00
_cell.angle_gamma   90.00
#
_symmetry.space_group_name_H-M   'P 1'
#
loop_
_entity.id
_entity.type
_entity.pdbx_description
1 polymer ?
#
loop_
_entity_poly.entity_id
_entity_poly.type
_entity_poly.pdbx_seq_one_letter_code
_entity_poly.pdbx_strand_id
1 'polypeptide(L)'
;MAANTGNGATLTQSGLTVAITSISVGGRTLPTVDVTLLADTVTKLIAGDVLVQKPIEIMFLFDSTDSDNVPTLGGASVSTTITFPSQGGTAATLIGTVINTDLDLPTLANNERQEGKIIMTPDGQTAMAFTVEV
;
A
#
# COMPACT_ATOMS: atom_id res chain seq x y z
N MET A 1 -7.79 -14.20 -5.42
CA MET A 1 -7.05 -15.22 -4.64
C MET A 1 -6.07 -14.47 -3.73
N ALA A 2 -5.79 -14.96 -2.52
CA ALA A 2 -4.89 -14.25 -1.61
C ALA A 2 -3.44 -14.47 -2.03
N ALA A 3 -2.73 -13.41 -2.39
CA ALA A 3 -1.31 -13.47 -2.68
C ALA A 3 -0.52 -13.37 -1.36
N ASN A 4 0.41 -14.29 -1.11
CA ASN A 4 1.11 -14.46 0.18
C ASN A 4 2.60 -14.14 0.04
N THR A 5 3.13 -13.38 1.00
CA THR A 5 4.57 -13.06 1.16
C THR A 5 5.47 -14.26 1.49
N GLY A 6 4.90 -15.45 1.71
CA GLY A 6 5.61 -16.63 2.21
C GLY A 6 5.77 -16.68 3.73
N ASN A 7 5.47 -15.59 4.43
CA ASN A 7 5.53 -15.47 5.90
C ASN A 7 4.15 -15.25 6.54
N GLY A 8 3.06 -15.50 5.81
CA GLY A 8 1.70 -15.42 6.34
C GLY A 8 1.03 -14.06 6.20
N ALA A 9 1.72 -13.03 5.71
CA ALA A 9 1.08 -11.79 5.28
C ALA A 9 0.46 -11.97 3.89
N THR A 10 -0.79 -11.56 3.71
CA THR A 10 -1.50 -11.71 2.43
C THR A 10 -2.14 -10.42 1.95
N LEU A 11 -2.16 -10.21 0.63
CA LEU A 11 -2.93 -9.17 -0.04
C LEU A 11 -4.07 -9.81 -0.82
N THR A 12 -5.27 -9.26 -0.70
CA THR A 12 -6.42 -9.61 -1.54
C THR A 12 -6.95 -8.35 -2.21
N GLN A 13 -6.91 -8.35 -3.54
CA GLN A 13 -7.43 -7.29 -4.39
C GLN A 13 -8.07 -7.94 -5.63
N SER A 14 -9.14 -7.34 -6.14
CA SER A 14 -9.78 -7.83 -7.37
C SER A 14 -8.84 -7.63 -8.56
N GLY A 15 -8.63 -8.68 -9.36
CA GLY A 15 -7.76 -8.63 -10.55
C GLY A 15 -6.26 -8.68 -10.27
N LEU A 16 -5.83 -8.87 -9.01
CA LEU A 16 -4.42 -9.06 -8.67
C LEU A 16 -4.13 -10.52 -8.31
N THR A 17 -3.28 -11.16 -9.11
CA THR A 17 -2.93 -12.58 -8.99
C THR A 17 -1.42 -12.78 -9.17
N VAL A 18 -0.62 -12.01 -8.44
CA VAL A 18 0.85 -12.09 -8.49
C VAL A 18 1.44 -12.81 -7.26
N ALA A 19 2.65 -13.35 -7.42
CA ALA A 19 3.42 -13.90 -6.30
C ALA A 19 4.12 -12.78 -5.53
N ILE A 20 3.52 -12.35 -4.42
CA ILE A 20 4.03 -11.25 -3.60
C ILE A 20 5.24 -11.71 -2.77
N THR A 21 6.29 -10.91 -2.76
CA THR A 21 7.48 -11.12 -1.92
C THR A 21 7.52 -10.18 -0.72
N SER A 22 6.96 -8.97 -0.85
CA SER A 22 6.92 -7.97 0.21
C SER A 22 5.68 -7.08 0.15
N ILE A 23 5.17 -6.71 1.32
CA ILE A 23 4.07 -5.76 1.50
C ILE A 23 4.52 -4.69 2.49
N SER A 24 4.58 -3.43 2.05
CA SER A 24 4.81 -2.26 2.89
C SER A 24 3.53 -1.45 2.96
N VAL A 25 2.85 -1.46 4.10
CA VAL A 25 1.62 -0.67 4.34
C VAL A 25 1.86 0.83 4.52
N GLY A 26 3.10 1.27 4.36
CA GLY A 26 3.50 2.65 4.56
C GLY A 26 3.28 3.12 6.00
N GLY A 27 2.81 4.35 6.15
CA GLY A 27 2.51 4.96 7.44
C GLY A 27 1.45 6.05 7.29
N ARG A 28 1.19 6.77 8.37
CA ARG A 28 0.23 7.88 8.38
C ARG A 28 0.97 9.18 8.66
N THR A 29 0.48 10.28 8.10
CA THR A 29 1.06 11.60 8.34
C THR A 29 -0.07 12.60 8.52
N LEU A 30 0.05 13.42 9.57
CA LEU A 30 -0.82 14.56 9.78
C LEU A 30 -0.06 15.79 9.27
N PRO A 31 -0.51 16.45 8.18
CA PRO A 31 0.16 17.62 7.66
C PRO A 31 0.11 18.75 8.69
N THR A 32 1.17 19.54 8.78
CA THR A 32 1.21 20.72 9.65
C THR A 32 0.81 21.97 8.87
N VAL A 33 0.08 22.88 9.52
CA VAL A 33 -0.31 24.17 8.96
C VAL A 33 0.57 25.25 9.56
N ASP A 34 1.16 26.08 8.71
CA ASP A 34 1.94 27.24 9.11
C ASP A 34 0.99 28.39 9.52
N VAL A 35 1.17 28.87 10.75
CA VAL A 35 0.42 29.98 11.35
C VAL A 35 1.35 31.12 11.80
N THR A 36 2.55 31.16 11.23
CA THR A 36 3.57 32.18 11.52
C THR A 36 3.07 33.57 11.12
N LEU A 37 3.18 34.51 12.05
CA LEU A 37 2.87 35.92 11.82
C LEU A 37 4.15 36.69 11.47
N LEU A 38 4.00 37.86 10.85
CA LEU A 38 5.13 38.72 10.50
C LEU A 38 5.98 39.13 11.72
N ALA A 39 5.39 39.18 12.90
CA ALA A 39 6.07 39.52 14.15
C ALA A 39 6.83 38.34 14.80
N ASP A 40 6.66 37.12 14.27
CA ASP A 40 7.30 35.94 14.83
C ASP A 40 8.75 35.82 14.37
N THR A 41 9.61 35.42 15.30
CA THR A 41 11.04 35.18 15.04
C THR A 41 11.35 33.70 14.76
N VAL A 42 10.35 32.83 14.90
CA VAL A 42 10.41 31.38 14.64
C VAL A 42 9.10 30.91 14.01
N THR A 43 9.19 29.91 13.12
CA THR A 43 8.02 29.32 12.47
C THR A 43 7.11 28.65 13.50
N LYS A 44 5.82 28.98 13.46
CA LYS A 44 4.78 28.37 14.30
C LYS A 44 3.92 27.46 13.47
N LEU A 45 3.81 26.20 13.90
CA LEU A 45 3.05 25.17 13.23
C LEU A 45 1.93 24.66 14.15
N ILE A 46 0.76 24.42 13.57
CA ILE A 46 -0.32 23.66 14.22
C ILE A 46 -0.57 22.37 13.45
N ALA A 47 -1.15 21.38 14.11
CA ALA A 47 -1.57 20.15 13.46
C ALA A 47 -2.74 20.43 12.51
N GLY A 48 -2.68 19.88 11.30
CA GLY A 48 -3.83 19.83 10.38
C GLY A 48 -4.90 18.87 10.88
N ASP A 49 -6.08 18.94 10.27
CA ASP A 49 -7.26 18.18 10.72
C ASP A 49 -7.39 16.80 10.04
N VAL A 50 -6.77 16.64 8.86
CA VAL A 50 -6.97 15.44 8.04
C VAL A 50 -5.72 14.57 8.03
N LEU A 51 -5.85 13.36 8.56
CA LEU A 51 -4.81 12.34 8.50
C LEU A 51 -4.68 11.82 7.07
N VAL A 52 -3.46 11.79 6.55
CA VAL A 52 -3.14 11.27 5.22
C VAL A 52 -2.43 9.93 5.37
N GLN A 53 -2.95 8.90 4.71
CA GLN A 53 -2.29 7.60 4.62
C GLN A 53 -1.27 7.63 3.49
N LYS A 54 -0.03 7.20 3.78
CA LYS A 54 1.03 7.08 2.78
C LYS A 54 0.73 5.92 1.81
N PRO A 55 1.30 5.95 0.60
CA PRO A 55 1.16 4.85 -0.36
C PRO A 55 1.63 3.52 0.23
N ILE A 56 0.98 2.46 -0.25
CA ILE A 56 1.30 1.07 0.04
C ILE A 56 2.18 0.57 -1.11
N GLU A 57 3.28 -0.11 -0.79
CA GLU A 57 4.19 -0.67 -1.79
C GLU A 57 4.15 -2.20 -1.74
N ILE A 58 4.00 -2.83 -2.90
CA ILE A 58 4.00 -4.29 -3.06
C ILE A 58 5.14 -4.67 -3.97
N MET A 59 5.99 -5.59 -3.52
CA MET A 59 6.97 -6.24 -4.40
C MET A 59 6.46 -7.62 -4.77
N PHE A 60 6.65 -8.00 -6.03
CA PHE A 60 6.20 -9.28 -6.55
C PHE A 60 7.23 -9.89 -7.50
N LEU A 61 7.21 -11.22 -7.62
CA LEU A 61 7.96 -11.93 -8.65
C LEU A 61 7.21 -11.80 -9.97
N PHE A 62 7.87 -11.22 -10.96
CA PHE A 62 7.33 -11.11 -12.30
C PHE A 62 7.48 -12.45 -13.03
N ASP A 63 6.37 -12.94 -13.57
CA ASP A 63 6.34 -14.09 -14.45
C ASP A 63 5.80 -13.64 -15.81
N SER A 64 6.65 -13.70 -16.84
CA SER A 64 6.29 -13.28 -18.20
C SER A 64 5.19 -14.15 -18.85
N THR A 65 4.94 -15.34 -18.32
CA THR A 65 3.83 -16.20 -18.78
C THR A 65 2.48 -15.78 -18.18
N ASP A 66 2.51 -14.84 -17.24
CA ASP A 66 1.38 -14.42 -16.43
C ASP A 66 1.04 -12.93 -16.63
N SER A 67 1.13 -12.46 -17.88
CA SER A 67 0.98 -11.05 -18.24
C SER A 67 -0.39 -10.44 -17.91
N ASP A 68 -1.41 -11.26 -17.70
CA ASP A 68 -2.77 -10.83 -17.36
C ASP A 68 -2.95 -10.54 -15.86
N ASN A 69 -1.94 -10.86 -15.03
CA ASN A 69 -2.04 -10.76 -13.58
C ASN A 69 -1.38 -9.52 -12.98
N VAL A 70 -0.78 -8.67 -13.81
CA VAL A 70 -0.17 -7.39 -13.40
C VAL A 70 -1.28 -6.33 -13.29
N PRO A 71 -1.36 -5.56 -12.19
CA PRO A 71 -2.45 -4.62 -12.00
C PRO A 71 -2.42 -3.51 -13.05
N THR A 72 -3.60 -3.14 -13.54
CA THR A 72 -3.77 -1.96 -14.38
C THR A 72 -3.50 -0.69 -13.60
N LEU A 73 -2.72 0.21 -14.21
CA LEU A 73 -2.51 1.57 -13.70
C LEU A 73 -3.72 2.45 -13.99
N GLY A 74 -4.11 3.25 -13.00
CA GLY A 74 -5.29 4.10 -13.07
C GLY A 74 -6.60 3.30 -13.09
N GLY A 75 -7.73 4.02 -13.08
CA GLY A 75 -9.07 3.43 -13.05
C GLY A 75 -9.83 3.72 -11.75
N ALA A 76 -10.92 2.97 -11.53
CA ALA A 76 -11.73 3.10 -10.33
C ALA A 76 -10.97 2.58 -9.10
N SER A 77 -11.26 3.15 -7.92
CA SER A 77 -10.72 2.64 -6.67
C SER A 77 -11.06 1.16 -6.49
N VAL A 78 -10.07 0.36 -6.09
CA VAL A 78 -10.20 -1.08 -5.91
C VAL A 78 -10.18 -1.41 -4.42
N SER A 79 -11.15 -2.20 -3.98
CA SER A 79 -11.18 -2.73 -2.61
C SER A 79 -9.96 -3.63 -2.38
N THR A 80 -9.24 -3.33 -1.31
CA THR A 80 -7.96 -3.95 -0.98
C THR A 80 -7.95 -4.33 0.50
N THR A 81 -7.64 -5.60 0.75
CA THR A 81 -7.49 -6.16 2.10
C THR A 81 -6.09 -6.70 2.28
N ILE A 82 -5.40 -6.22 3.31
CA ILE A 82 -4.08 -6.68 3.72
C ILE A 82 -4.23 -7.40 5.06
N THR A 83 -3.85 -8.67 5.10
CA THR A 83 -3.86 -9.48 6.32
C THR A 83 -2.44 -9.61 6.84
N PHE A 84 -2.24 -9.24 8.11
CA PHE A 84 -0.97 -9.40 8.79
C PHE A 84 -0.81 -10.83 9.30
N PRO A 85 0.42 -11.34 9.43
CA PRO A 85 0.64 -12.67 9.98
C PRO A 85 0.14 -12.75 11.43
N SER A 86 -0.56 -13.83 11.76
CA SER A 86 -0.99 -14.09 13.13
C SER A 86 0.17 -14.61 13.97
N GLN A 87 0.32 -14.07 15.18
CA GLN A 87 1.27 -14.53 16.20
C GLN A 87 0.57 -15.34 17.30
N GLY A 88 -0.48 -16.10 16.96
CA GLY A 88 -1.21 -16.96 17.91
C GLY A 88 -2.63 -16.48 18.29
N GLY A 89 -3.23 -15.58 17.50
CA GLY A 89 -4.61 -15.09 17.67
C GLY A 89 -5.30 -14.76 16.33
N THR A 90 -6.39 -13.99 16.34
CA THR A 90 -7.00 -13.51 15.09
C THR A 90 -6.03 -12.57 14.37
N ALA A 91 -5.76 -12.84 13.08
CA ALA A 91 -4.89 -12.01 12.26
C ALA A 91 -5.52 -10.62 12.08
N ALA A 92 -4.73 -9.57 12.29
CA ALA A 92 -5.18 -8.22 12.01
C ALA A 92 -5.35 -8.02 10.50
N THR A 93 -6.41 -7.33 10.09
CA THR A 93 -6.61 -6.96 8.69
C THR A 93 -6.73 -5.46 8.53
N LEU A 94 -6.12 -4.93 7.47
CA LEU A 94 -6.23 -3.55 7.04
C LEU A 94 -7.06 -3.53 5.74
N ILE A 95 -8.20 -2.84 5.77
CA ILE A 95 -9.18 -2.83 4.68
C ILE A 95 -9.40 -1.38 4.23
N GLY A 96 -9.48 -1.18 2.92
CA GLY A 96 -9.89 0.10 2.33
C GLY A 96 -9.87 0.05 0.81
N THR A 97 -9.98 1.22 0.19
CA THR A 97 -9.95 1.37 -1.26
C THR A 97 -8.70 2.14 -1.69
N VAL A 98 -8.05 1.63 -2.75
CA VAL A 98 -6.80 2.20 -3.28
C VAL A 98 -6.88 2.33 -4.79
N ILE A 99 -6.01 3.17 -5.34
CA ILE A 99 -5.77 3.33 -6.76
C ILE A 99 -4.33 2.88 -7.00
N ASN A 100 -4.13 2.01 -7.99
CA ASN A 100 -2.78 1.63 -8.43
C ASN A 100 -2.19 2.80 -9.21
N THR A 101 -1.19 3.46 -8.63
CA THR A 101 -0.65 4.72 -9.12
C THR A 101 0.69 4.56 -9.82
N ASP A 102 1.44 3.52 -9.50
CA ASP A 102 2.72 3.23 -10.15
C ASP A 102 3.00 1.73 -10.27
N LEU A 103 3.73 1.35 -11.30
CA LEU A 103 4.11 -0.03 -11.61
C LEU A 103 5.51 -0.04 -12.23
N ASP A 104 6.48 -0.55 -11.47
CA ASP A 104 7.81 -0.86 -11.98
C ASP A 104 7.84 -2.30 -12.48
N LEU A 105 8.16 -2.46 -13.76
CA LEU A 105 8.44 -3.76 -14.37
C LEU A 105 9.87 -4.20 -14.06
N PRO A 106 10.15 -5.52 -14.07
CA PRO A 106 11.47 -6.01 -13.71
C PRO A 106 12.57 -5.52 -14.64
N THR A 107 13.74 -5.27 -14.05
CA THR A 107 14.97 -5.07 -14.84
C THR A 107 15.48 -6.42 -15.32
N LEU A 108 15.74 -6.53 -16.63
CA LEU A 108 16.28 -7.75 -17.21
C LEU A 108 17.81 -7.78 -17.05
N ALA A 109 18.28 -8.45 -16.00
CA ALA A 109 19.69 -8.62 -15.71
C ALA A 109 20.07 -10.10 -15.50
N ASN A 110 21.29 -10.47 -15.88
CA ASN A 110 21.77 -11.84 -15.72
C ASN A 110 21.97 -12.17 -14.23
N ASN A 111 21.52 -13.36 -13.81
CA ASN A 111 21.61 -13.87 -12.44
C ASN A 111 20.80 -13.09 -11.40
N GLU A 112 19.86 -12.24 -11.81
CA GLU A 112 18.95 -11.54 -10.91
C GLU A 112 17.53 -12.09 -11.00
N ARG A 113 16.79 -11.99 -9.90
CA ARG A 113 15.37 -12.31 -9.88
C ARG A 113 14.60 -11.21 -10.61
N GLN A 114 13.63 -11.60 -11.41
CA GLN A 114 12.72 -10.66 -12.05
C GLN A 114 11.67 -10.22 -11.02
N GLU A 115 11.91 -9.08 -10.37
CA GLU A 115 11.01 -8.48 -9.39
C GLU A 115 10.39 -7.21 -9.94
N GLY A 116 9.07 -7.07 -9.75
CA GLY A 116 8.32 -5.86 -10.04
C GLY A 116 7.84 -5.18 -8.75
N LYS A 117 7.45 -3.91 -8.85
CA LYS A 117 6.90 -3.11 -7.75
C LYS A 117 5.58 -2.47 -8.15
N ILE A 118 4.60 -2.48 -7.26
CA ILE A 118 3.33 -1.76 -7.40
C ILE A 118 3.23 -0.73 -6.28
N ILE A 119 2.88 0.51 -6.62
CA ILE A 119 2.53 1.54 -5.64
C ILE A 119 1.02 1.75 -5.68
N MET A 120 0.38 1.60 -4.53
CA MET A 120 -1.06 1.78 -4.34
C MET A 120 -1.31 2.98 -3.44
N THR A 121 -2.00 3.99 -3.95
CA THR A 121 -2.36 5.19 -3.19
C THR A 121 -3.80 5.07 -2.68
N PRO A 122 -4.06 5.29 -1.39
CA PRO A 122 -5.43 5.39 -0.87
C PRO A 122 -6.24 6.44 -1.64
N ASP A 123 -7.50 6.12 -1.94
CA ASP A 123 -8.33 6.99 -2.81
C ASP A 123 -8.81 8.28 -2.16
N GLY A 124 -8.60 8.43 -0.85
CA GLY A 124 -9.00 9.60 -0.07
C GLY A 124 -10.49 9.69 0.23
N GLN A 125 -11.31 8.74 -0.23
CA GLN A 125 -12.75 8.70 0.02
C GLN A 125 -13.11 7.68 1.10
N THR A 126 -12.43 6.55 1.14
CA THR A 126 -12.59 5.55 2.20
C THR A 126 -11.35 5.50 3.08
N ALA A 127 -11.53 5.75 4.37
CA ALA A 127 -10.43 5.60 5.32
C ALA A 127 -10.00 4.13 5.42
N MET A 128 -8.70 3.90 5.29
CA MET A 128 -8.11 2.59 5.56
C MET A 128 -8.29 2.26 7.06
N ALA A 129 -8.96 1.16 7.37
CA ALA A 129 -9.30 0.78 8.74
C ALA A 129 -8.66 -0.56 9.13
N PHE A 130 -8.11 -0.62 10.33
CA PHE A 130 -7.73 -1.90 10.94
C PHE A 130 -8.98 -2.53 11.54
N THR A 131 -9.29 -3.75 11.14
CA THR A 131 -10.24 -4.60 11.84
C THR A 131 -9.42 -5.66 12.58
N VAL A 132 -9.31 -5.47 13.88
CA VAL A 132 -8.97 -6.52 14.82
C VAL A 132 -10.27 -6.85 15.52
N GLU A 133 -10.79 -8.07 15.38
CA GLU A 133 -11.75 -8.56 16.35
C GLU A 133 -11.03 -8.63 17.69
N VAL A 134 -11.52 -7.82 18.64
CA VAL A 134 -11.14 -7.86 20.06
C VAL A 134 -11.65 -9.14 20.68
#